data_AF-A0A7J3ZK63-F1
#
_entry.id   AF-A0A7J3ZK63-F1
#
_cell.length_a   1.000
_cell.length_b   1.000
_cell.length_c   1.000
_cell.angle_alpha   90.00
_cell.angle_beta   90.00
_cell.angle_gamma   90.00
#
_symmetry.space_group_name_H-M   'P 1'
#
loop_
_entity.id
_entity.type
_entity.pdbx_description
1 polymer ?
#
loop_
_entity_poly.entity_id
_entity_poly.type
_entity_poly.pdbx_seq_one_letter_code
_entity_poly.pdbx_strand_id
1 'polypeptide(L)' 'MYYLVLKSTEQRRPKRTATLTTIECASCDFKDKREFMKSDYVGKTIGNCPKCGAGTLYITLIYAEEIE' A
#
# COMPACT_ATOMS: atom_id res chain seq x y z
N MET A 1 -16.65 -50.65 -7.96
CA MET A 1 -17.06 -49.51 -8.80
C MET A 1 -16.93 -48.23 -7.99
N TYR A 2 -16.21 -47.26 -8.56
CA TYR A 2 -16.13 -45.83 -8.26
C TYR A 2 -16.17 -45.34 -6.81
N TYR A 3 -14.98 -45.10 -6.24
CA TYR A 3 -14.80 -44.13 -5.15
C TYR A 3 -14.77 -42.72 -5.74
N LEU A 4 -15.77 -41.89 -5.42
CA LEU A 4 -15.73 -40.45 -5.70
C LEU A 4 -14.88 -39.77 -4.61
N VAL A 5 -13.69 -39.33 -4.99
CA VAL A 5 -12.84 -38.47 -4.13
C VAL A 5 -13.43 -37.06 -4.18
N LEU A 6 -14.11 -36.65 -3.12
CA LEU A 6 -14.47 -35.26 -2.88
C LEU A 6 -13.17 -34.48 -2.63
N LYS A 7 -12.65 -33.81 -3.67
CA LYS A 7 -11.58 -32.82 -3.49
C LYS A 7 -12.18 -31.65 -2.70
N SER A 8 -11.94 -31.61 -1.40
CA SER A 8 -12.16 -30.41 -0.61
C SER A 8 -11.37 -29.28 -1.26
N THR A 9 -12.06 -28.25 -1.71
CA THR A 9 -11.40 -26.99 -2.05
C THR A 9 -10.73 -26.53 -0.78
N GLU A 10 -9.42 -26.68 -0.70
CA GLU A 10 -8.61 -26.19 0.40
C GLU A 10 -8.92 -24.70 0.57
N GLN A 11 -9.73 -24.36 1.58
CA GLN A 11 -10.10 -22.99 1.88
C GLN A 11 -8.83 -22.30 2.32
N ARG A 12 -8.14 -21.64 1.37
CA ARG A 12 -6.99 -20.79 1.67
C ARG A 12 -7.47 -19.76 2.69
N ARG A 13 -6.85 -19.77 3.87
CA ARG A 13 -7.11 -18.72 4.88
C ARG A 13 -6.98 -17.37 4.17
N PRO A 14 -7.97 -16.46 4.29
CA PRO A 14 -7.86 -15.16 3.67
C PRO A 14 -6.60 -14.50 4.21
N LYS A 15 -5.66 -14.19 3.30
CA LYS A 15 -4.46 -13.46 3.66
C LYS A 15 -4.88 -12.07 4.15
N ARG A 16 -4.31 -11.64 5.26
CA ARG A 16 -4.56 -10.30 5.79
C ARG A 16 -3.84 -9.31 4.88
N THR A 17 -4.54 -8.25 4.46
CA THR A 17 -3.96 -7.20 3.61
C THR A 17 -4.23 -5.84 4.23
N ALA A 18 -3.24 -4.94 4.24
CA ALA A 18 -3.41 -3.53 4.55
C ALA A 18 -3.33 -2.70 3.27
N THR A 19 -4.10 -1.62 3.21
CA THR A 19 -3.93 -0.62 2.14
C THR A 19 -2.96 0.45 2.63
N LEU A 20 -1.85 0.61 1.92
CA LEU A 20 -0.77 1.51 2.24
C LEU A 20 -0.68 2.63 1.21
N THR A 21 -0.16 3.76 1.66
CA THR A 21 0.10 4.96 0.87
C THR A 21 1.58 5.29 0.95
N THR A 22 2.21 5.48 -0.21
CA THR A 22 3.59 5.95 -0.32
C THR A 22 3.62 7.45 -0.62
N ILE A 23 4.43 8.17 0.14
CA ILE A 23 4.67 9.60 -0.01
C ILE A 23 6.12 9.77 -0.42
N GLU A 24 6.37 10.53 -1.48
CA GLU A 24 7.73 10.83 -1.97
C GLU A 24 7.93 12.34 -2.12
N CYS A 25 9.19 12.76 -2.08
CA CYS A 25 9.60 14.14 -2.32
C CYS A 25 9.88 14.39 -3.80
N ALA A 26 9.48 15.55 -4.32
CA ALA A 26 9.75 15.94 -5.70
C ALA A 26 11.22 16.32 -5.97
N SER A 27 12.02 16.55 -4.93
CA SER A 27 13.36 17.15 -5.04
C SER A 27 14.48 16.33 -4.40
N CYS A 28 14.16 15.25 -3.68
CA CYS A 28 15.15 14.35 -3.10
C CYS A 28 14.60 12.93 -2.97
N ASP A 29 15.43 12.02 -2.48
CA ASP A 29 15.17 10.60 -2.25
C ASP A 29 14.32 10.30 -0.99
N PHE A 30 13.67 11.31 -0.39
CA PHE A 30 12.80 11.08 0.75
C PHE A 30 11.55 10.30 0.34
N LYS A 31 11.29 9.20 1.05
CA LYS A 31 10.15 8.31 0.87
C LYS A 31 9.63 7.87 2.23
N ASP A 32 8.32 7.88 2.38
CA ASP A 32 7.63 7.44 3.58
C ASP A 32 6.42 6.56 3.21
N LYS A 33 6.05 5.65 4.11
CA LYS A 33 4.92 4.73 3.94
C LYS A 33 4.02 4.81 5.17
N ARG A 34 2.72 4.92 4.95
CA ARG A 34 1.71 4.90 6.01
C ARG A 34 0.45 4.16 5.59
N GLU A 35 -0.41 3.85 6.55
CA GLU A 35 -1.75 3.37 6.26
C GLU A 35 -2.54 4.40 5.43
N PHE A 36 -3.35 3.90 4.51
CA PHE A 36 -4.25 4.71 3.71
C PHE A 36 -5.24 5.46 4.59
N MET A 37 -5.41 6.76 4.32
CA MET A 37 -6.39 7.60 4.98
C MET A 37 -7.45 8.06 3.98
N LYS A 38 -8.68 8.26 4.48
CA LYS A 38 -9.78 8.76 3.65
C LYS A 38 -9.37 10.07 2.97
N SER A 39 -9.61 10.15 1.67
CA SER A 39 -9.23 11.28 0.79
C SER A 39 -7.76 11.30 0.35
N ASP A 40 -7.01 10.22 0.50
CA ASP A 40 -5.75 10.04 -0.22
C ASP A 40 -6.02 9.66 -1.68
N TYR A 41 -5.25 10.29 -2.58
CA TYR A 41 -5.24 9.99 -4.00
C TYR A 41 -3.83 10.21 -4.55
N VAL A 42 -3.47 9.47 -5.59
CA VAL A 42 -2.15 9.60 -6.24
C VAL A 42 -2.04 11.00 -6.84
N GLY A 43 -0.93 11.69 -6.56
CA GLY A 43 -0.66 13.07 -6.94
C GLY A 43 -1.07 14.12 -5.89
N LYS A 44 -1.73 13.73 -4.80
CA LYS A 44 -2.09 14.67 -3.71
C LYS A 44 -0.85 15.23 -3.04
N THR A 45 -0.73 16.55 -2.97
CA THR A 45 0.29 17.26 -2.17
C THR A 45 -0.02 17.18 -0.68
N ILE A 46 0.97 16.77 0.12
CA ILE A 46 0.86 16.59 1.58
C ILE A 46 1.49 17.77 2.32
N GLY A 47 2.57 18.36 1.78
CA GLY A 47 3.29 19.46 2.42
C GLY A 47 4.73 19.56 1.96
N ASN A 48 5.59 20.14 2.80
CA ASN A 48 7.01 20.33 2.51
C ASN A 48 7.86 19.17 3.06
N CYS A 49 8.94 18.86 2.36
CA CYS A 49 9.85 17.77 2.73
C CYS A 49 10.69 18.15 3.97
N PRO A 50 10.67 17.35 5.05
CA PRO A 50 11.46 17.63 6.25
C PRO A 50 12.97 17.38 6.04
N LYS A 51 13.34 16.59 5.02
CA LYS A 51 14.75 16.22 4.75
C LYS A 51 15.52 17.32 4.03
N CYS A 52 14.94 17.94 3.00
CA CYS A 52 15.62 18.95 2.18
C CYS A 52 15.05 20.37 2.30
N GLY A 53 13.86 20.54 2.90
CA GLY A 53 13.22 21.84 3.08
C GLY A 53 12.66 22.52 1.82
N ALA A 54 13.20 22.21 0.63
CA ALA A 54 12.81 22.83 -0.64
C ALA A 54 11.77 22.03 -1.43
N GLY A 55 11.74 20.71 -1.28
CA GLY A 55 10.86 19.84 -2.07
C GLY A 55 9.47 19.68 -1.49
N THR A 56 8.48 19.47 -2.37
CA THR A 56 7.10 19.15 -1.98
C THR A 56 6.91 17.65 -1.85
N LEU A 57 6.22 17.21 -0.79
CA LEU A 57 5.78 15.84 -0.59
C LEU A 57 4.45 15.60 -1.28
N TYR A 58 4.34 14.49 -2.00
CA TYR A 58 3.12 14.08 -2.67
C TYR A 58 2.96 12.56 -2.66
N ILE A 59 1.71 12.11 -2.77
CA ILE A 59 1.41 10.67 -2.80
C ILE A 59 1.74 10.10 -4.18
N THR A 60 2.60 9.09 -4.23
CA THR A 60 2.98 8.42 -5.49
C THR A 60 2.28 7.09 -5.70
N LEU A 61 2.00 6.34 -4.62
CA LEU A 61 1.39 5.01 -4.71
C LEU A 61 0.34 4.83 -3.62
N ILE A 62 -0.74 4.15 -3.96
CA ILE A 62 -1.73 3.59 -3.03
C ILE A 62 -1.94 2.14 -3.45
N TYR A 63 -1.66 1.19 -2.56
CA TYR A 63 -1.63 -0.23 -2.91
C TYR A 63 -1.97 -1.12 -1.71
N ALA A 64 -2.43 -2.34 -1.97
CA ALA A 64 -2.63 -3.35 -0.94
C ALA A 64 -1.37 -4.20 -0.77
N GLU A 65 -0.94 -4.41 0.47
CA GLU A 65 0.21 -5.25 0.84
C GLU A 65 -0.28 -6.35 1.79
N GLU A 66 0.18 -7.59 1.57
CA GLU A 66 -0.08 -8.69 2.50
C GLU A 66 0.68 -8.43 3.80
N ILE A 67 -0.02 -8.54 4.93
CA ILE A 67 0.58 -8.40 6.26
C ILE A 67 0.81 -9.82 6.80
N GLU A 68 2.04 -10.11 7.20
CA GLU A 68 2.41 -11.36 7.88
C GLU A 68 1.87 -11.41 9.33
#